data_AF-K9S9S3-F1
#
_entry.id   AF-K9S9S3-F1
#
_cell.length_a   1.000
_cell.length_b   1.000
_cell.length_c   1.000
_cell.angle_alpha   90.00
_cell.angle_beta   90.00
_cell.angle_gamma   90.00
#
_symmetry.space_group_name_H-M   'P 1'
#
loop_
_entity.id
_entity.type
_entity.pdbx_description
1 polymer ?
#
loop_
_entity_poly.entity_id
_entity_poly.type
_entity_poly.pdbx_seq_one_letter_code
_entity_poly.pdbx_strand_id
1 'polypeptide(L)' 'MSDACQWTPEAEARLKEIPFFVRPAARKKIEKFAQDAGITEITAEVYDQAKQKFGSN' A
#
# COMPACT_ATOMS: atom_id res chain seq x y z
N MET A 1 -11.49 -3.61 15.53
CA MET A 1 -11.09 -2.19 15.51
C MET A 1 -10.61 -1.89 14.12
N SER A 2 -10.74 -0.65 13.65
CA SER A 2 -10.44 -0.29 12.26
C SER A 2 -8.93 -0.39 12.02
N ASP A 3 -8.42 -1.55 11.63
CA ASP A 3 -7.02 -1.75 11.22
C ASP A 3 -6.76 -1.15 9.83
N ALA A 4 -7.24 0.07 9.62
CA ALA A 4 -6.88 0.88 8.48
C ALA A 4 -5.48 1.44 8.78
N CYS A 5 -4.44 0.78 8.27
CA CYS A 5 -3.08 1.31 8.29
C CYS A 5 -3.11 2.79 7.86
N GLN A 6 -2.40 3.65 8.57
CA GLN A 6 -2.31 5.08 8.28
C GLN A 6 -1.52 5.26 6.99
N TRP A 7 -2.13 5.79 5.94
CA TRP A 7 -1.41 6.10 4.70
C TRP A 7 -0.78 7.47 4.82
N THR A 8 0.51 7.58 4.49
CA THR A 8 1.17 8.88 4.40
C THR A 8 0.77 9.58 3.10
N PRO A 9 0.79 10.93 3.06
CA PRO A 9 0.48 11.67 1.84
C PRO A 9 1.35 11.26 0.64
N GLU A 10 2.59 10.83 0.89
CA GLU A 10 3.51 10.34 -0.15
C GLU A 10 3.04 8.99 -0.73
N ALA A 11 2.62 8.05 0.12
CA ALA A 11 2.08 6.77 -0.34
C ALA A 11 0.74 6.95 -1.07
N GLU A 12 -0.12 7.85 -0.58
CA GLU A 12 -1.38 8.19 -1.27
C GLU A 12 -1.14 8.84 -2.63
N ALA A 13 -0.12 9.69 -2.76
CA ALA A 13 0.24 10.29 -4.05
C ALA A 13 0.64 9.21 -5.07
N ARG A 14 1.46 8.24 -4.67
CA ARG A 14 1.84 7.09 -5.51
C ARG A 14 0.62 6.23 -5.88
N LEU A 15 -0.27 5.99 -4.92
CA LEU A 15 -1.51 5.25 -5.16
C LEU A 15 -2.43 5.99 -6.16
N LYS A 16 -2.41 7.32 -6.16
CA LYS A 16 -3.15 8.14 -7.15
C LYS A 16 -2.56 8.01 -8.56
N GLU A 17 -1.30 7.66 -8.75
CA GLU A 17 -0.74 7.39 -10.08
C GLU A 17 -1.29 6.09 -10.69
N ILE A 18 -1.67 5.12 -9.83
CA ILE A 18 -2.30 3.88 -10.28
C ILE A 18 -3.71 4.19 -10.84
N PRO A 19 -4.13 3.56 -11.95
CA PRO A 19 -5.48 3.69 -12.47
C PRO A 19 -6.57 3.30 -11.46
N PHE A 20 -7.68 4.04 -11.43
CA PHE A 20 -8.72 3.89 -10.39
C PHE A 20 -9.27 2.46 -10.23
N PHE A 21 -9.32 1.66 -11.30
CA PHE A 21 -9.82 0.28 -11.27
C PHE A 21 -8.86 -0.69 -10.58
N VAL A 22 -7.55 -0.40 -10.59
CA VAL A 22 -6.52 -1.19 -9.89
C VAL A 22 -6.17 -0.62 -8.52
N ARG A 23 -6.47 0.66 -8.24
CA ARG A 23 -6.25 1.29 -6.93
C ARG A 23 -6.78 0.48 -5.74
N PRO A 24 -8.05 0.02 -5.69
CA PRO A 24 -8.55 -0.72 -4.53
C PRO A 24 -7.86 -2.08 -4.36
N ALA A 25 -7.44 -2.72 -5.45
CA ALA A 25 -6.68 -3.97 -5.40
C ALA A 25 -5.26 -3.74 -4.88
N ALA A 26 -4.57 -2.70 -5.36
CA ALA A 26 -3.25 -2.30 -4.89
C ALA A 26 -3.29 -1.90 -3.41
N ARG A 27 -4.24 -1.05 -3.02
CA ARG A 27 -4.42 -0.59 -1.63
C ARG A 27 -4.58 -1.76 -0.67
N LYS A 28 -5.52 -2.68 -0.94
CA LYS A 28 -5.73 -3.89 -0.10
C LYS A 28 -4.48 -4.75 0.02
N LYS A 29 -3.76 -4.91 -1.08
CA LYS A 29 -2.51 -5.68 -1.14
C LYS A 29 -1.43 -5.05 -0.25
N ILE A 30 -1.28 -3.73 -0.30
CA ILE A 30 -0.32 -2.98 0.51
C ILE A 30 -0.73 -2.96 1.98
N GLU A 31 -2.02 -2.79 2.28
CA GLU A 31 -2.57 -2.91 3.64
C GLU A 31 -2.31 -4.30 4.23
N LYS A 32 -2.52 -5.36 3.45
CA LYS A 32 -2.21 -6.72 3.89
C LYS A 32 -0.72 -6.93 4.13
N PHE A 33 0.14 -6.38 3.25
CA PHE A 33 1.60 -6.43 3.42
C PHE A 33 2.03 -5.71 4.69
N ALA A 34 1.50 -4.51 4.93
CA ALA A 34 1.80 -3.73 6.13
C ALA A 34 1.35 -4.47 7.39
N GLN A 35 0.12 -5.01 7.39
CA GLN A 35 -0.41 -5.78 8.51
C GLN A 35 0.42 -7.04 8.81
N ASP A 36 0.84 -7.78 7.78
CA ASP A 36 1.69 -8.97 7.92
C ASP A 36 3.09 -8.62 8.46
N ALA A 37 3.62 -7.47 8.05
CA ALA A 37 4.88 -6.93 8.55
C ALA A 37 4.77 -6.23 9.93
N GLY A 38 3.58 -6.16 10.52
CA GLY A 38 3.34 -5.43 11.78
C GLY A 38 3.44 -3.91 11.64
N ILE A 39 3.34 -3.40 10.41
CA ILE A 39 3.43 -1.98 10.07
C ILE A 39 2.03 -1.36 10.13
N THR A 40 1.90 -0.34 10.98
CA THR A 40 0.66 0.42 11.14
C THR A 40 0.60 1.66 10.25
N GLU A 41 1.72 2.06 9.65
CA GLU A 41 1.83 3.24 8.79
C GLU A 41 2.40 2.87 7.40
N ILE A 42 1.60 3.10 6.36
CA ILE A 42 1.98 2.88 4.97
C ILE A 42 2.66 4.15 4.45
N THR A 43 3.98 4.13 4.52
CA THR A 43 4.85 5.15 3.94
C THR A 43 5.14 4.86 2.46
N ALA A 44 5.77 5.82 1.76
CA ALA A 44 6.24 5.60 0.39
C ALA A 44 7.19 4.39 0.29
N GLU A 45 7.96 4.13 1.34
CA GLU A 45 8.89 3.00 1.41
C GLU A 45 8.15 1.65 1.49
N VAL A 46 7.10 1.57 2.33
CA VAL A 46 6.22 0.40 2.41
C VAL A 46 5.50 0.15 1.10
N TYR A 47 5.04 1.23 0.46
CA TYR A 47 4.42 1.18 -0.86
C TYR A 47 5.38 0.61 -1.92
N ASP A 48 6.62 1.11 -1.98
CA ASP A 48 7.62 0.63 -2.94
C ASP A 48 8.02 -0.83 -2.67
N GLN A 49 8.22 -1.21 -1.40
CA GLN A 49 8.48 -2.61 -1.01
C GLN A 49 7.35 -3.55 -1.43
N ALA A 50 6.10 -3.14 -1.18
CA ALA A 50 4.92 -3.91 -1.56
C ALA A 50 4.80 -3.98 -3.09
N LYS A 51 5.00 -2.87 -3.80
CA LYS A 51 4.99 -2.81 -5.28
C LYS A 51 6.03 -3.73 -5.91
N GLN A 52 7.25 -3.77 -5.37
CA GLN A 52 8.31 -4.68 -5.82
C GLN A 52 7.90 -6.15 -5.67
N LYS A 53 7.24 -6.50 -4.55
CA LYS A 53 6.68 -7.84 -4.32
C LYS A 53 5.55 -8.18 -5.30
N PHE A 54 4.75 -7.21 -5.75
CA PHE A 54 3.64 -7.45 -6.69
C PHE A 54 4.05 -7.47 -8.16
N GLY A 55 5.13 -6.76 -8.54
CA GLY A 55 5.62 -6.70 -9.92
C GLY A 55 6.51 -7.87 -10.35
N SER A 56 6.86 -8.77 -9.43
CA SER A 56 7.67 -9.96 -9.71
C SER A 56 6.77 -11.18 -9.94
N ASN A 57 6.14 -11.29 -11.11
CA ASN A 57 5.70 -12.56 -11.68
C ASN A 57 5.58 -12.46 -13.21
#